data_AF-A0A7G4WI52-F1
#
_entry.id   AF-A0A7G4WI52-F1
#
_cell.length_a   1.000
_cell.length_b   1.000
_cell.length_c   1.000
_cell.angle_alpha   90.00
_cell.angle_beta   90.00
_cell.angle_gamma   90.00
#
_symmetry.space_group_name_H-M   'P 1'
#
loop_
_entity.id
_entity.type
_entity.pdbx_description
1 polymer ?
#
loop_
_entity_poly.entity_id
_entity_poly.type
_entity_poly.pdbx_seq_one_letter_code
_entity_poly.pdbx_strand_id
1 'polypeptide(L)'
;MRLNLVVLVLILVTIFAGRNNATVSFTVKLASPEPPLVTESNEADTSRRSLRANRQLFNTQIKDEEERDITVAQILKSSAQAIRMKAKLNVMLARGLSPTRVLEKLNVARVTDKNFNNFARYYAKYLAKYSNKMPDQPKTAEDFIMLPKLKEWLGQRLLPWQVEHNLKELAARDVNRYIQLYIKDADNAIILPRLQKWMSQKRLPSQFEYNLNELGITDTTRYMQWYMRNGGEDVIYAKLKTWIDKKVLPPKIFEKLKNIGVEDIKTYARIYYNMWGQKQQALSRRNIN
;
A
#
# COMPACT_ATOMS: atom_id res chain seq x y z
N MET A 1 -8.05 5.01 -55.53
CA MET A 1 -6.61 5.15 -55.26
C MET A 1 -6.40 5.35 -53.77
N ARG A 2 -6.00 4.28 -53.06
CA ARG A 2 -5.66 4.28 -51.62
C ARG A 2 -4.25 3.72 -51.49
N LEU A 3 -3.27 4.60 -51.47
CA LEU A 3 -1.89 4.31 -51.06
C LEU A 3 -1.26 5.68 -50.77
N ASN A 4 -1.02 5.99 -49.50
CA ASN A 4 -0.09 7.02 -48.97
C ASN A 4 -0.49 7.48 -47.56
N LEU A 5 -0.56 6.55 -46.61
CA LEU A 5 -0.60 6.91 -45.18
C LEU A 5 0.32 6.04 -44.31
N VAL A 6 0.83 4.93 -44.84
CA VAL A 6 1.70 4.00 -44.11
C VAL A 6 3.16 4.46 -44.07
N VAL A 7 3.61 5.27 -45.02
CA VAL A 7 5.01 5.74 -45.10
C VAL A 7 5.32 6.88 -44.11
N LEU A 8 4.29 7.65 -43.68
CA LEU A 8 4.48 8.79 -42.79
C LEU A 8 4.61 8.41 -41.30
N VAL A 9 4.17 7.21 -40.92
CA VAL A 9 4.29 6.72 -39.53
C VAL A 9 5.66 6.08 -39.26
N LEU A 10 6.40 5.66 -40.30
CA LEU A 10 7.69 5.00 -40.15
C LEU A 10 8.89 5.95 -39.96
N ILE A 11 8.72 7.25 -40.19
CA ILE A 11 9.80 8.26 -40.04
C ILE A 11 9.80 8.91 -38.65
N LEU A 12 8.73 8.76 -37.86
CA LEU A 12 8.62 9.39 -36.54
C LEU A 12 9.20 8.55 -35.38
N VAL A 13 9.68 7.32 -35.66
CA VAL A 13 10.23 6.41 -34.66
C VAL A 13 11.76 6.52 -34.50
N THR A 14 12.46 7.27 -35.36
CA THR A 14 13.94 7.35 -35.33
C THR A 14 14.56 8.58 -34.67
N ILE A 15 13.76 9.51 -34.11
CA ILE A 15 14.30 10.78 -33.56
C ILE A 15 14.54 10.76 -32.03
N PHE A 16 14.13 9.73 -31.29
CA PHE A 16 14.37 9.68 -29.83
C PHE A 16 15.50 8.75 -29.38
N ALA A 17 16.52 8.59 -30.23
CA ALA A 17 17.79 7.99 -29.86
C ALA A 17 18.86 9.10 -29.74
N GLY A 18 19.24 9.41 -28.50
CA GLY A 18 20.54 10.02 -28.20
C GLY A 18 20.54 11.51 -27.86
N ARG A 19 20.62 11.83 -26.56
CA ARG A 19 21.51 12.91 -26.09
C ARG A 19 21.79 12.78 -24.59
N ASN A 20 22.91 12.14 -24.28
CA ASN A 20 23.69 12.41 -23.07
C ASN A 20 24.41 13.75 -23.30
N ASN A 21 24.48 14.60 -22.28
CA ASN A 21 25.58 15.53 -22.11
C ASN A 21 25.79 15.81 -20.62
N ALA A 22 27.06 15.65 -20.24
CA ALA A 22 27.61 15.86 -18.92
C ALA A 22 27.82 17.35 -18.61
N THR A 23 27.82 17.68 -17.32
CA THR A 23 28.61 18.79 -16.77
C THR A 23 29.19 18.36 -15.42
N VAL A 24 30.50 18.15 -15.44
CA VAL A 24 31.46 18.21 -14.33
C VAL A 24 31.64 19.72 -14.02
N SER A 25 31.87 20.22 -12.80
CA SER A 25 33.17 20.21 -12.10
C SER A 25 33.09 20.98 -10.75
N PHE A 26 33.84 20.50 -9.75
CA PHE A 26 34.85 21.20 -8.88
C PHE A 26 34.40 22.41 -8.00
N THR A 27 34.81 22.67 -6.73
CA THR A 27 35.79 22.08 -5.78
C THR A 27 35.80 22.83 -4.41
N VAL A 28 36.43 22.22 -3.38
CA VAL A 28 37.39 22.84 -2.37
C VAL A 28 36.76 23.64 -1.20
N LYS A 29 37.20 23.58 0.08
CA LYS A 29 38.37 23.03 0.80
C LYS A 29 38.09 22.95 2.32
N LEU A 30 38.78 22.00 2.98
CA LEU A 30 39.52 22.07 4.27
C LEU A 30 38.94 22.87 5.47
N ALA A 31 38.85 22.20 6.64
CA ALA A 31 39.92 22.25 7.65
C ALA A 31 39.64 21.24 8.81
N SER A 32 40.63 20.38 9.06
CA SER A 32 40.90 19.82 10.39
C SER A 32 41.77 20.86 11.16
N PRO A 33 41.72 20.90 12.50
CA PRO A 33 42.79 20.21 13.25
C PRO A 33 42.29 19.49 14.50
N GLU A 34 43.14 18.55 14.90
CA GLU A 34 43.08 17.61 16.02
C GLU A 34 43.67 18.24 17.32
N PRO A 35 44.00 17.50 18.41
CA PRO A 35 43.47 17.66 19.77
C PRO A 35 44.51 18.22 20.79
N PRO A 36 44.25 18.12 22.11
CA PRO A 36 45.13 17.28 22.96
C PRO A 36 44.34 16.49 24.05
N LEU A 37 44.70 15.23 24.38
CA LEU A 37 45.55 14.76 25.50
C LEU A 37 45.34 15.53 26.83
N VAL A 38 45.33 14.98 28.05
CA VAL A 38 45.42 13.67 28.74
C VAL A 38 45.30 14.03 30.24
N THR A 39 44.67 13.21 31.11
CA THR A 39 45.28 12.74 32.39
C THR A 39 44.38 11.79 33.16
N GLU A 40 45.06 10.80 33.76
CA GLU A 40 44.59 9.71 34.62
C GLU A 40 43.87 10.15 35.90
N SER A 41 42.99 9.31 36.43
CA SER A 41 43.31 8.50 37.63
C SER A 41 42.09 7.77 38.23
N ASN A 42 42.42 6.62 38.83
CA ASN A 42 41.78 5.92 39.95
C ASN A 42 40.98 4.63 39.67
N GLU A 43 41.55 3.58 40.26
CA GLU A 43 41.09 2.22 40.49
C GLU A 43 39.73 2.17 41.22
N ALA A 44 38.90 1.18 40.89
CA ALA A 44 38.67 0.02 41.76
C ALA A 44 37.58 -0.92 41.21
N ASP A 45 37.89 -2.21 41.29
CA ASP A 45 37.03 -3.31 41.70
C ASP A 45 36.13 -4.11 40.72
N THR A 46 36.57 -5.36 40.54
CA THR A 46 35.83 -6.63 40.52
C THR A 46 34.56 -6.82 39.67
N SER A 47 34.71 -7.55 38.56
CA SER A 47 33.99 -8.82 38.34
C SER A 47 34.46 -9.57 37.09
N ARG A 48 35.41 -10.49 37.27
CA ARG A 48 35.64 -11.60 36.34
C ARG A 48 34.72 -12.76 36.73
N ARG A 49 33.73 -13.08 35.89
CA ARG A 49 33.08 -14.40 35.87
C ARG A 49 33.38 -15.09 34.55
N SER A 50 34.36 -15.98 34.60
CA SER A 50 34.58 -17.06 33.64
C SER A 50 33.58 -18.20 33.90
N LEU A 51 32.88 -18.67 32.88
CA LEU A 51 32.21 -19.97 32.85
C LEU A 51 32.60 -20.65 31.53
N ARG A 52 33.63 -21.52 31.57
CA ARG A 52 33.54 -22.98 31.75
C ARG A 52 32.87 -23.67 30.56
N ALA A 53 33.75 -24.29 29.75
CA ALA A 53 33.43 -25.40 28.87
C ALA A 53 32.74 -26.51 29.66
N ASN A 54 31.57 -26.96 29.21
CA ASN A 54 30.91 -28.13 29.75
C ASN A 54 30.84 -29.18 28.63
N ARG A 55 31.84 -30.06 28.60
CA ARG A 55 31.77 -31.37 27.96
C ARG A 55 30.87 -32.23 28.85
N GLN A 56 29.64 -32.47 28.42
CA GLN A 56 28.84 -33.57 28.97
C GLN A 56 28.79 -34.70 27.96
N LEU A 57 29.45 -35.78 28.37
CA LEU A 57 29.25 -37.15 27.94
C LEU A 57 27.76 -37.49 27.97
N PHE A 58 27.23 -38.01 26.86
CA PHE A 58 26.02 -38.82 26.88
C PHE A 58 26.38 -40.18 26.31
N ASN A 59 26.33 -41.18 27.20
CA ASN A 59 26.34 -42.58 26.87
C ASN A 59 25.08 -43.18 27.49
N THR A 60 24.09 -43.47 26.66
CA THR A 60 22.98 -44.39 26.94
C THR A 60 22.64 -45.14 25.65
N GLN A 61 23.09 -46.39 25.59
CA GLN A 61 22.53 -47.53 24.83
C GLN A 61 21.04 -47.72 25.23
N ILE A 62 20.07 -48.21 24.45
CA ILE A 62 19.97 -48.93 23.17
C ILE A 62 18.50 -48.78 22.67
N LYS A 63 18.32 -48.89 21.35
CA LYS A 63 17.13 -49.00 20.49
C LYS A 63 16.72 -47.76 19.70
N ASP A 64 16.53 -48.02 18.40
CA ASP A 64 16.12 -47.17 17.28
C ASP A 64 17.27 -46.48 16.51
N GLU A 65 18.07 -47.32 15.85
CA GLU A 65 19.14 -46.92 14.91
C GLU A 65 18.61 -46.55 13.51
N GLU A 66 17.34 -46.79 13.17
CA GLU A 66 16.82 -46.49 11.82
C GLU A 66 16.31 -45.05 11.62
N GLU A 67 16.09 -44.24 12.68
CA GLU A 67 15.56 -42.87 12.53
C GLU A 67 16.62 -41.74 12.69
N ARG A 68 17.83 -42.05 13.18
CA ARG A 68 18.87 -41.03 13.44
C ARG A 68 19.76 -40.70 12.23
N ASP A 69 19.92 -41.64 11.30
CA ASP A 69 20.74 -41.41 10.10
C ASP A 69 20.02 -40.54 9.06
N ILE A 70 18.69 -40.58 9.04
CA ILE A 70 17.87 -39.72 8.20
C ILE A 70 17.95 -38.26 8.68
N THR A 71 18.17 -38.02 9.98
CA THR A 71 18.26 -36.67 10.54
C THR A 71 19.64 -36.03 10.36
N VAL A 72 20.75 -36.70 10.66
CA VAL A 72 22.09 -36.07 10.58
C VAL A 72 22.54 -35.83 9.13
N ALA A 73 22.34 -36.81 8.24
CA ALA A 73 22.71 -36.65 6.83
C ALA A 73 21.87 -35.56 6.13
N GLN A 74 20.61 -35.40 6.49
CA GLN A 74 19.73 -34.36 5.97
C GLN A 74 20.10 -32.96 6.52
N ILE A 75 20.53 -32.88 7.79
CA ILE A 75 21.08 -31.65 8.40
C ILE A 75 22.41 -31.24 7.71
N LEU A 76 23.30 -32.19 7.44
CA LEU A 76 24.55 -31.91 6.74
C LEU A 76 24.33 -31.52 5.26
N LYS A 77 23.39 -32.16 4.56
CA LYS A 77 23.03 -31.79 3.19
C LYS A 77 22.39 -30.41 3.11
N SER A 78 21.49 -30.07 4.02
CA SER A 78 20.82 -28.76 4.05
C SER A 78 21.78 -27.62 4.40
N SER A 79 22.69 -27.83 5.35
CA SER A 79 23.75 -26.86 5.68
C SER A 79 24.71 -26.64 4.50
N ALA A 80 25.15 -27.69 3.81
CA ALA A 80 26.00 -27.56 2.61
C ALA A 80 25.29 -26.78 1.48
N GLN A 81 23.99 -27.04 1.25
CA GLN A 81 23.19 -26.28 0.29
C GLN A 81 23.07 -24.80 0.67
N ALA A 82 22.85 -24.50 1.95
CA ALA A 82 22.77 -23.12 2.44
C ALA A 82 24.11 -22.37 2.25
N ILE A 83 25.24 -23.02 2.50
CA ILE A 83 26.58 -22.46 2.28
C ILE A 83 26.79 -22.16 0.80
N ARG A 84 26.47 -23.11 -0.09
CA ARG A 84 26.57 -22.92 -1.56
C ARG A 84 25.70 -21.76 -2.03
N MET A 85 24.47 -21.65 -1.54
CA MET A 85 23.59 -20.54 -1.89
C MET A 85 24.14 -19.20 -1.40
N LYS A 86 24.64 -19.13 -0.16
CA LYS A 86 25.27 -17.92 0.39
C LYS A 86 26.47 -17.49 -0.45
N ALA A 87 27.33 -18.43 -0.85
CA ALA A 87 28.45 -18.15 -1.75
C ALA A 87 27.97 -17.60 -3.11
N LYS A 88 26.95 -18.23 -3.70
CA LYS A 88 26.33 -17.77 -4.96
C LYS A 88 25.81 -16.33 -4.86
N LEU A 89 25.10 -15.99 -3.79
CA LEU A 89 24.59 -14.62 -3.57
C LEU A 89 25.73 -13.60 -3.40
N ASN A 90 26.80 -13.95 -2.68
CA ASN A 90 27.96 -13.08 -2.52
C ASN A 90 28.67 -12.84 -3.86
N VAL A 91 28.81 -13.86 -4.71
CA VAL A 91 29.36 -13.72 -6.07
C VAL A 91 28.48 -12.80 -6.91
N MET A 92 27.15 -12.96 -6.86
CA MET A 92 26.23 -12.05 -7.56
C MET A 92 26.37 -10.60 -7.11
N LEU A 93 26.56 -10.37 -5.81
CA LEU A 93 26.75 -9.03 -5.24
C LEU A 93 28.13 -8.44 -5.60
N ALA A 94 29.17 -9.27 -5.62
CA ALA A 94 30.52 -8.88 -6.03
C ALA A 94 30.56 -8.46 -7.50
N ARG A 95 29.85 -9.21 -8.36
CA ARG A 95 29.67 -8.91 -9.79
C ARG A 95 28.72 -7.74 -10.07
N GLY A 96 28.15 -7.11 -9.03
CA GLY A 96 27.27 -5.95 -9.20
C GLY A 96 25.98 -6.24 -9.96
N LEU A 97 25.45 -7.47 -9.89
CA LEU A 97 24.15 -7.76 -10.50
C LEU A 97 23.08 -6.86 -9.87
N SER A 98 22.11 -6.43 -10.67
CA SER A 98 20.96 -5.68 -10.17
C SER A 98 19.96 -6.61 -9.45
N PRO A 99 19.17 -6.11 -8.50
CA PRO A 99 18.07 -6.85 -7.88
C PRO A 99 17.12 -7.53 -8.88
N THR A 100 16.74 -6.86 -9.97
CA THR A 100 15.87 -7.42 -11.02
C THR A 100 16.44 -8.72 -11.61
N ARG A 101 17.70 -8.70 -12.06
CA ARG A 101 18.39 -9.88 -12.61
C ARG A 101 18.54 -11.02 -11.58
N VAL A 102 18.70 -10.69 -10.30
CA VAL A 102 18.81 -11.73 -9.25
C VAL A 102 17.46 -12.34 -8.94
N LEU A 103 16.40 -11.54 -8.94
CA LEU A 103 15.02 -12.00 -8.79
C LEU A 103 14.64 -12.99 -9.91
N GLU A 104 14.98 -12.67 -11.17
CA GLU A 104 14.83 -13.58 -12.32
C GLU A 104 15.67 -14.85 -12.15
N LYS A 105 16.97 -14.73 -11.84
CA LYS A 105 17.87 -15.91 -11.67
C LYS A 105 17.49 -16.83 -10.52
N LEU A 106 16.77 -16.32 -9.52
CA LEU A 106 16.29 -17.09 -8.38
C LEU A 106 14.85 -17.58 -8.58
N ASN A 107 14.20 -17.23 -9.70
CA ASN A 107 12.80 -17.53 -9.99
C ASN A 107 11.87 -17.11 -8.85
N VAL A 108 12.01 -15.87 -8.38
CA VAL A 108 11.17 -15.31 -7.30
C VAL A 108 10.12 -14.40 -7.92
N ALA A 109 8.87 -14.82 -7.90
CA ALA A 109 7.70 -14.04 -8.30
C ALA A 109 6.80 -13.65 -7.11
N ARG A 110 6.83 -14.43 -6.01
CA ARG A 110 5.97 -14.28 -4.83
C ARG A 110 6.78 -14.34 -3.54
N VAL A 111 6.18 -13.87 -2.45
CA VAL A 111 6.80 -13.88 -1.12
C VAL A 111 6.95 -15.29 -0.55
N THR A 112 6.07 -16.21 -0.97
CA THR A 112 6.07 -17.62 -0.55
C THR A 112 7.03 -18.50 -1.34
N ASP A 113 7.69 -17.97 -2.38
CA ASP A 113 8.61 -18.76 -3.18
C ASP A 113 9.81 -19.22 -2.35
N LYS A 114 10.25 -20.46 -2.59
CA LYS A 114 11.37 -21.09 -1.86
C LYS A 114 12.64 -20.21 -1.80
N ASN A 115 12.88 -19.42 -2.84
CA ASN A 115 14.05 -18.56 -2.95
C ASN A 115 13.84 -17.11 -2.48
N PHE A 116 12.63 -16.72 -2.06
CA PHE A 116 12.35 -15.35 -1.63
C PHE A 116 13.26 -14.92 -0.47
N ASN A 117 13.45 -15.76 0.54
CA ASN A 117 14.34 -15.44 1.67
C ASN A 117 15.81 -15.25 1.24
N ASN A 118 16.26 -15.99 0.22
CA ASN A 118 17.60 -15.82 -0.35
C ASN A 118 17.69 -14.48 -1.10
N PHE A 119 16.66 -14.13 -1.87
CA PHE A 119 16.55 -12.83 -2.52
C PHE A 119 16.51 -11.67 -1.50
N ALA A 120 15.71 -11.78 -0.44
CA ALA A 120 15.61 -10.75 0.59
C ALA A 120 16.94 -10.47 1.28
N ARG A 121 17.70 -11.52 1.62
CA ARG A 121 19.06 -11.39 2.17
C ARG A 121 20.02 -10.74 1.19
N TYR A 122 19.93 -11.10 -0.08
CA TYR A 122 20.72 -10.46 -1.14
C TYR A 122 20.38 -8.98 -1.27
N TYR A 123 19.09 -8.64 -1.31
CA TYR A 123 18.59 -7.28 -1.49
C TYR A 123 19.01 -6.36 -0.34
N ALA A 124 18.91 -6.83 0.91
CA ALA A 124 19.39 -6.07 2.06
C ALA A 124 20.90 -5.73 1.96
N LYS A 125 21.73 -6.69 1.54
CA LYS A 125 23.16 -6.45 1.31
C LYS A 125 23.42 -5.53 0.11
N TYR A 126 22.59 -5.64 -0.92
CA TYR A 126 22.67 -4.77 -2.09
C TYR A 126 22.42 -3.31 -1.68
N LEU A 127 21.35 -3.04 -0.94
CA LEU A 127 21.04 -1.71 -0.41
C LEU A 127 22.17 -1.17 0.49
N ALA A 128 22.73 -1.99 1.38
CA ALA A 128 23.84 -1.57 2.24
C ALA A 128 25.11 -1.22 1.44
N LYS A 129 25.39 -1.95 0.35
CA LYS A 129 26.58 -1.73 -0.48
C LYS A 129 26.42 -0.55 -1.44
N TYR A 130 25.20 -0.27 -1.89
CA TYR A 130 24.90 0.72 -2.94
C TYR A 130 23.97 1.85 -2.48
N SER A 131 23.84 2.08 -1.16
CA SER A 131 22.92 3.04 -0.54
C SER A 131 23.01 4.45 -1.14
N ASN A 132 24.23 4.90 -1.46
CA ASN A 132 24.49 6.27 -1.91
C ASN A 132 24.18 6.47 -3.40
N LYS A 133 23.86 5.41 -4.15
CA LYS A 133 23.70 5.48 -5.61
C LYS A 133 22.24 5.56 -6.06
N MET A 134 21.26 5.22 -5.22
CA MET A 134 19.86 5.10 -5.63
C MET A 134 18.88 5.41 -4.50
N PRO A 135 18.59 6.70 -4.19
CA PRO A 135 17.70 7.09 -3.09
C PRO A 135 16.25 6.60 -3.28
N ASP A 136 15.82 6.36 -4.52
CA ASP A 136 14.43 6.00 -4.86
C ASP A 136 14.15 4.49 -4.94
N GLN A 137 15.07 3.64 -4.44
CA GLN A 137 14.83 2.19 -4.47
C GLN A 137 13.80 1.73 -3.44
N PRO A 138 13.05 0.65 -3.76
CA PRO A 138 12.18 0.00 -2.79
C PRO A 138 12.94 -0.35 -1.51
N LYS A 139 12.38 -0.05 -0.34
CA LYS A 139 13.09 -0.23 0.94
C LYS A 139 13.23 -1.70 1.32
N THR A 140 12.30 -2.54 0.87
CA THR A 140 12.29 -3.97 1.16
C THR A 140 12.25 -4.81 -0.11
N ALA A 141 12.65 -6.07 0.02
CA ALA A 141 12.57 -7.04 -1.08
C ALA A 141 11.12 -7.34 -1.50
N GLU A 142 10.19 -7.21 -0.55
CA GLU A 142 8.76 -7.33 -0.84
C GLU A 142 8.27 -6.11 -1.64
N ASP A 143 8.63 -4.89 -1.24
CA ASP A 143 8.30 -3.67 -1.99
C ASP A 143 8.82 -3.76 -3.44
N PHE A 144 9.99 -4.38 -3.63
CA PHE A 144 10.59 -4.58 -4.96
C PHE A 144 9.72 -5.46 -5.88
N ILE A 145 8.95 -6.40 -5.31
CA ILE A 145 8.00 -7.24 -6.04
C ILE A 145 6.65 -6.53 -6.19
N MET A 146 6.15 -5.93 -5.10
CA MET A 146 4.78 -5.43 -5.02
C MET A 146 4.58 -4.09 -5.72
N LEU A 147 5.51 -3.13 -5.57
CA LEU A 147 5.32 -1.78 -6.12
C LEU A 147 5.19 -1.76 -7.65
N PRO A 148 5.98 -2.52 -8.44
CA PRO A 148 5.76 -2.64 -9.88
C PRO A 148 4.37 -3.22 -10.21
N LYS A 149 3.89 -4.19 -9.43
CA LYS A 149 2.56 -4.79 -9.61
C LYS A 149 1.43 -3.81 -9.32
N LEU A 150 1.55 -2.99 -8.27
CA LEU A 150 0.59 -1.92 -8.01
C LEU A 150 0.50 -0.93 -9.18
N LYS A 151 1.65 -0.53 -9.75
CA LYS A 151 1.69 0.36 -10.93
C LYS A 151 1.07 -0.31 -12.17
N GLU A 152 1.37 -1.57 -12.40
CA GLU A 152 0.79 -2.37 -13.49
C GLU A 152 -0.74 -2.43 -13.37
N TRP A 153 -1.26 -2.76 -12.19
CA TRP A 153 -2.69 -2.85 -11.91
C TRP A 153 -3.40 -1.50 -11.99
N LEU A 154 -2.71 -0.41 -11.62
CA LEU A 154 -3.21 0.95 -11.80
C LEU A 154 -3.36 1.27 -13.29
N GLY A 155 -2.39 0.89 -14.12
CA GLY A 155 -2.46 1.02 -15.58
C GLY A 155 -3.61 0.21 -16.20
N GLN A 156 -3.91 -0.96 -15.62
CA GLN A 156 -5.06 -1.79 -15.99
C GLN A 156 -6.39 -1.29 -15.41
N ARG A 157 -6.37 -0.25 -14.57
CA ARG A 157 -7.53 0.30 -13.86
C ARG A 157 -8.27 -0.71 -13.00
N LEU A 158 -7.54 -1.61 -12.34
CA LEU A 158 -8.15 -2.58 -11.42
C LEU A 158 -8.84 -1.90 -10.24
N LEU A 159 -9.92 -2.49 -9.75
CA LEU A 159 -10.60 -2.01 -8.56
C LEU A 159 -9.83 -2.39 -7.29
N PRO A 160 -9.92 -1.59 -6.21
CA PRO A 160 -9.25 -1.91 -4.95
C PRO A 160 -9.50 -3.34 -4.45
N TRP A 161 -10.73 -3.85 -4.50
CA TRP A 161 -11.01 -5.24 -4.10
C TRP A 161 -10.28 -6.29 -4.98
N GLN A 162 -10.10 -6.02 -6.28
CA GLN A 162 -9.35 -6.91 -7.18
C GLN A 162 -7.86 -6.89 -6.84
N VAL A 163 -7.34 -5.70 -6.50
CA VAL A 163 -5.96 -5.54 -6.05
C VAL A 163 -5.74 -6.24 -4.72
N GLU A 164 -6.68 -6.14 -3.77
CA GLU A 164 -6.61 -6.86 -2.50
C GLU A 164 -6.55 -8.37 -2.71
N HIS A 165 -7.38 -8.91 -3.61
CA HIS A 165 -7.34 -10.32 -3.99
C HIS A 165 -5.96 -10.71 -4.56
N ASN A 166 -5.44 -9.96 -5.52
CA ASN A 166 -4.15 -10.26 -6.14
C ASN A 166 -2.98 -10.14 -5.15
N LEU A 167 -3.03 -9.20 -4.21
CA LEU A 167 -2.04 -9.08 -3.13
C LEU A 167 -2.02 -10.32 -2.24
N LYS A 168 -3.19 -10.89 -1.92
CA LYS A 168 -3.31 -12.15 -1.18
C LYS A 168 -2.73 -13.32 -1.98
N GLU A 169 -2.98 -13.39 -3.29
CA GLU A 169 -2.39 -14.43 -4.16
C GLU A 169 -0.86 -14.37 -4.25
N LEU A 170 -0.29 -13.16 -4.19
CA LEU A 170 1.16 -12.94 -4.11
C LEU A 170 1.73 -13.17 -2.71
N ALA A 171 0.87 -13.50 -1.74
CA ALA A 171 1.20 -13.68 -0.34
C ALA A 171 1.90 -12.46 0.28
N ALA A 172 1.41 -11.26 -0.05
CA ALA A 172 1.86 -10.04 0.60
C ALA A 172 1.66 -10.13 2.13
N ARG A 173 2.69 -9.76 2.89
CA ARG A 173 2.67 -9.84 4.36
C ARG A 173 1.77 -8.78 4.97
N ASP A 174 1.72 -7.62 4.32
CA ASP A 174 0.93 -6.47 4.76
C ASP A 174 0.05 -5.98 3.61
N VAL A 175 -1.04 -6.71 3.36
CA VAL A 175 -2.03 -6.39 2.32
C VAL A 175 -2.60 -4.98 2.55
N ASN A 176 -2.87 -4.61 3.80
CA ASN A 176 -3.45 -3.32 4.18
C ASN A 176 -2.53 -2.15 3.80
N ARG A 177 -1.22 -2.28 4.01
CA ARG A 177 -0.28 -1.26 3.57
C ARG A 177 -0.28 -1.06 2.05
N TYR A 178 -0.24 -2.15 1.27
CA TYR A 178 -0.18 -2.06 -0.18
C TYR A 178 -1.51 -1.59 -0.81
N ILE A 179 -2.65 -2.00 -0.25
CA ILE A 179 -3.95 -1.50 -0.74
C ILE A 179 -4.11 -0.01 -0.47
N GLN A 180 -3.64 0.50 0.67
CA GLN A 180 -3.67 1.95 0.95
C GLN A 180 -2.76 2.75 0.01
N LEU A 181 -1.58 2.22 -0.31
CA LEU A 181 -0.72 2.80 -1.34
C LEU A 181 -1.40 2.82 -2.71
N TYR A 182 -2.05 1.72 -3.08
CA TYR A 182 -2.80 1.63 -4.34
C TYR A 182 -3.95 2.64 -4.40
N ILE A 183 -4.78 2.71 -3.35
CA ILE A 183 -5.93 3.63 -3.27
C ILE A 183 -5.46 5.07 -3.46
N LYS A 184 -4.38 5.47 -2.78
CA LYS A 184 -3.81 6.82 -2.91
C LYS A 184 -3.51 7.21 -4.36
N ASP A 185 -2.95 6.29 -5.15
CA ASP A 185 -2.63 6.54 -6.56
C ASP A 185 -3.87 6.38 -7.47
N ALA A 186 -4.81 5.52 -7.07
CA ALA A 186 -6.07 5.27 -7.76
C ALA A 186 -7.14 6.36 -7.56
N ASP A 187 -6.99 7.23 -6.54
CA ASP A 187 -7.90 8.33 -6.21
C ASP A 187 -8.33 9.08 -7.48
N ASN A 188 -7.35 9.60 -8.22
CA ASN A 188 -7.62 10.46 -9.38
C ASN A 188 -8.00 9.68 -10.64
N ALA A 189 -7.44 8.47 -10.81
CA ALA A 189 -7.57 7.71 -12.05
C ALA A 189 -8.85 6.86 -12.10
N ILE A 190 -9.33 6.39 -10.95
CA ILE A 190 -10.39 5.38 -10.86
C ILE A 190 -11.52 5.84 -9.94
N ILE A 191 -11.20 6.33 -8.75
CA ILE A 191 -12.20 6.58 -7.70
C ILE A 191 -12.98 7.87 -8.01
N LEU A 192 -12.30 9.01 -8.16
CA LEU A 192 -12.94 10.31 -8.41
C LEU A 192 -13.91 10.32 -9.61
N PRO A 193 -13.58 9.76 -10.79
CA PRO A 193 -14.52 9.70 -11.91
C PRO A 193 -15.81 8.93 -11.56
N ARG A 194 -15.73 7.88 -10.74
CA ARG A 194 -16.91 7.12 -10.28
C ARG A 194 -17.74 7.93 -9.29
N LEU A 195 -17.10 8.65 -8.37
CA LEU A 195 -17.80 9.54 -7.44
C LEU A 195 -18.59 10.61 -8.19
N GLN A 196 -17.96 11.28 -9.16
CA GLN A 196 -18.60 12.29 -10.00
C GLN A 196 -19.80 11.69 -10.77
N LYS A 197 -19.65 10.48 -11.31
CA LYS A 197 -20.76 9.78 -11.96
C LYS A 197 -21.91 9.53 -10.98
N TRP A 198 -21.65 9.03 -9.78
CA TRP A 198 -22.71 8.78 -8.78
C TRP A 198 -23.36 10.06 -8.27
N MET A 199 -22.59 11.14 -8.16
CA MET A 199 -23.11 12.47 -7.87
C MET A 199 -24.13 12.93 -8.91
N SER A 200 -23.79 12.81 -10.20
CA SER A 200 -24.72 13.16 -11.29
C SER A 200 -26.02 12.35 -11.27
N GLN A 201 -25.98 11.14 -10.70
CA GLN A 201 -27.13 10.26 -10.55
C GLN A 201 -27.99 10.57 -9.31
N LYS A 202 -27.63 11.59 -8.51
CA LYS A 202 -28.34 11.99 -7.29
C LYS A 202 -28.56 10.80 -6.34
N ARG A 203 -27.54 9.95 -6.19
CA ARG A 203 -27.56 8.79 -5.28
C ARG A 203 -27.79 9.25 -3.85
N LEU A 204 -28.48 8.43 -3.06
CA LEU A 204 -28.63 8.71 -1.63
C LEU A 204 -27.31 8.45 -0.87
N PRO A 205 -27.09 9.07 0.30
CA PRO A 205 -25.91 8.81 1.12
C PRO A 205 -25.65 7.32 1.35
N SER A 206 -26.67 6.54 1.75
CA SER A 206 -26.52 5.09 1.95
C SER A 206 -26.16 4.32 0.68
N GLN A 207 -26.68 4.74 -0.47
CA GLN A 207 -26.32 4.14 -1.76
C GLN A 207 -24.91 4.51 -2.19
N PHE A 208 -24.48 5.73 -1.89
CA PHE A 208 -23.13 6.19 -2.16
C PHE A 208 -22.11 5.44 -1.31
N GLU A 209 -22.38 5.29 -0.02
CA GLU A 209 -21.58 4.49 0.92
C GLU A 209 -21.50 3.02 0.48
N TYR A 210 -22.64 2.41 0.14
CA TYR A 210 -22.68 1.06 -0.41
C TYR A 210 -21.78 0.92 -1.64
N ASN A 211 -21.86 1.86 -2.58
CA ASN A 211 -21.04 1.82 -3.78
C ASN A 211 -19.53 1.97 -3.48
N LEU A 212 -19.15 2.74 -2.45
CA LEU A 212 -17.75 2.83 -2.02
C LEU A 212 -17.25 1.48 -1.48
N ASN A 213 -18.08 0.81 -0.68
CA ASN A 213 -17.76 -0.51 -0.14
C ASN A 213 -17.61 -1.54 -1.27
N GLU A 214 -18.45 -1.48 -2.31
CA GLU A 214 -18.32 -2.32 -3.52
C GLU A 214 -17.04 -2.05 -4.31
N LEU A 215 -16.41 -0.88 -4.16
CA LEU A 215 -15.08 -0.63 -4.72
C LEU A 215 -13.96 -1.23 -3.86
N GLY A 216 -14.24 -1.70 -2.64
CA GLY A 216 -13.24 -2.12 -1.66
C GLY A 216 -12.66 -0.94 -0.86
N ILE A 217 -13.36 0.19 -0.80
CA ILE A 217 -12.97 1.32 0.04
C ILE A 217 -13.59 1.12 1.43
N THR A 218 -12.78 0.72 2.41
CA THR A 218 -13.24 0.42 3.76
C THR A 218 -13.39 1.65 4.65
N ASP A 219 -12.50 2.64 4.50
CA ASP A 219 -12.66 3.96 5.12
C ASP A 219 -13.36 4.91 4.14
N THR A 220 -14.67 5.04 4.30
CA THR A 220 -15.52 5.87 3.45
C THR A 220 -15.57 7.33 3.90
N THR A 221 -15.02 7.66 5.08
CA THR A 221 -15.20 8.96 5.77
C THR A 221 -14.85 10.14 4.87
N ARG A 222 -13.66 10.12 4.25
CA ARG A 222 -13.19 11.18 3.36
C ARG A 222 -14.11 11.36 2.15
N TYR A 223 -14.59 10.26 1.59
CA TYR A 223 -15.43 10.26 0.40
C TYR A 223 -16.87 10.68 0.69
N MET A 224 -17.41 10.28 1.83
CA MET A 224 -18.71 10.73 2.32
C MET A 224 -18.69 12.24 2.58
N GLN A 225 -17.63 12.75 3.23
CA GLN A 225 -17.47 14.20 3.42
C GLN A 225 -17.36 14.95 2.08
N TRP A 226 -16.62 14.41 1.12
CA TRP A 226 -16.53 14.99 -0.22
C TRP A 226 -17.90 14.99 -0.90
N TYR A 227 -18.62 13.88 -0.85
CA TYR A 227 -19.97 13.72 -1.41
C TYR A 227 -20.94 14.76 -0.84
N MET A 228 -20.98 14.91 0.48
CA MET A 228 -21.86 15.88 1.14
C MET A 228 -21.53 17.31 0.68
N ARG A 229 -20.26 17.71 0.68
CA ARG A 229 -19.82 19.05 0.26
C ARG A 229 -20.08 19.38 -1.22
N ASN A 230 -20.17 18.37 -2.09
CA ASN A 230 -20.25 18.58 -3.54
C ASN A 230 -21.67 18.37 -4.12
N GLY A 231 -22.71 18.34 -3.29
CA GLY A 231 -24.11 18.24 -3.73
C GLY A 231 -24.91 17.11 -3.09
N GLY A 232 -24.31 16.33 -2.18
CA GLY A 232 -25.04 15.34 -1.40
C GLY A 232 -26.14 15.97 -0.53
N GLU A 233 -25.92 17.19 -0.06
CA GLU A 233 -26.95 17.96 0.69
C GLU A 233 -28.18 18.23 -0.17
N ASP A 234 -28.03 18.58 -1.45
CA ASP A 234 -29.14 18.86 -2.36
C ASP A 234 -30.06 17.65 -2.54
N VAL A 235 -29.47 16.45 -2.56
CA VAL A 235 -30.22 15.19 -2.62
C VAL A 235 -31.07 15.02 -1.35
N ILE A 236 -30.50 15.34 -0.18
CA ILE A 236 -31.21 15.26 1.09
C ILE A 236 -32.32 16.33 1.14
N TYR A 237 -32.05 17.58 0.79
CA TYR A 237 -33.04 18.65 0.71
C TYR A 237 -34.22 18.29 -0.21
N ALA A 238 -33.94 17.70 -1.37
CA ALA A 238 -34.99 17.22 -2.27
C ALA A 238 -35.87 16.15 -1.60
N LYS A 239 -35.28 15.21 -0.84
CA LYS A 239 -36.05 14.21 -0.06
C LYS A 239 -36.89 14.86 1.03
N LEU A 240 -36.34 15.82 1.78
CA LEU A 240 -37.08 16.56 2.81
C LEU A 240 -38.32 17.23 2.21
N LYS A 241 -38.16 17.97 1.09
CA LYS A 241 -39.30 18.58 0.36
C LYS A 241 -40.35 17.53 -0.02
N THR A 242 -39.91 16.43 -0.61
CA THR A 242 -40.81 15.34 -1.01
C THR A 242 -41.58 14.75 0.18
N TRP A 243 -40.95 14.61 1.34
CA TRP A 243 -41.60 14.08 2.55
C TRP A 243 -42.60 15.07 3.16
N ILE A 244 -42.32 16.36 3.08
CA ILE A 244 -43.26 17.42 3.47
C ILE A 244 -44.50 17.42 2.56
N ASP A 245 -44.32 17.16 1.26
CA ASP A 245 -45.44 17.03 0.31
C ASP A 245 -46.26 15.77 0.54
N LYS A 246 -45.61 14.69 0.95
CA LYS A 246 -46.25 13.43 1.37
C LYS A 246 -46.79 13.47 2.80
N LYS A 247 -46.78 14.63 3.47
CA LYS A 247 -47.29 14.82 4.85
C LYS A 247 -46.66 13.84 5.86
N VAL A 248 -45.38 13.52 5.71
CA VAL A 248 -44.66 12.70 6.70
C VAL A 248 -44.65 13.44 8.05
N LEU A 249 -45.04 12.74 9.11
CA LEU A 249 -45.14 13.37 10.42
C LEU A 249 -43.75 13.65 11.02
N PRO A 250 -43.57 14.76 11.76
CA PRO A 250 -42.33 15.11 12.42
C PRO A 250 -41.65 13.95 13.18
N PRO A 251 -42.36 13.14 14.01
CA PRO A 251 -41.71 12.05 14.75
C PRO A 251 -41.08 10.97 13.86
N LYS A 252 -41.55 10.79 12.62
CA LYS A 252 -41.05 9.77 11.69
C LYS A 252 -39.80 10.22 10.92
N ILE A 253 -39.38 11.48 11.04
CA ILE A 253 -38.30 12.02 10.20
C ILE A 253 -36.93 11.45 10.54
N PHE A 254 -36.67 11.19 11.83
CA PHE A 254 -35.39 10.63 12.29
C PHE A 254 -35.13 9.26 11.66
N GLU A 255 -36.14 8.40 11.66
CA GLU A 255 -36.06 7.08 11.03
C GLU A 255 -35.85 7.20 9.51
N LYS A 256 -36.59 8.09 8.84
CA LYS A 256 -36.45 8.33 7.40
C LYS A 256 -35.05 8.81 7.02
N LEU A 257 -34.47 9.72 7.81
CA LEU A 257 -33.10 10.23 7.61
C LEU A 257 -32.05 9.14 7.83
N LYS A 258 -32.20 8.34 8.89
CA LYS A 258 -31.34 7.18 9.16
C LYS A 258 -31.38 6.19 7.99
N ASN A 259 -32.55 5.88 7.47
CA ASN A 259 -32.74 4.91 6.38
C ASN A 259 -32.11 5.34 5.05
N ILE A 260 -31.89 6.64 4.84
CA ILE A 260 -31.17 7.14 3.65
C ILE A 260 -29.67 7.35 3.90
N GLY A 261 -29.16 6.98 5.08
CA GLY A 261 -27.74 7.03 5.43
C GLY A 261 -27.21 8.42 5.79
N VAL A 262 -28.06 9.32 6.31
CA VAL A 262 -27.59 10.63 6.79
C VAL A 262 -26.92 10.46 8.15
N GLU A 263 -25.68 10.93 8.27
CA GLU A 263 -24.92 10.88 9.52
C GLU A 263 -25.38 11.96 10.51
N ASP A 264 -25.47 13.23 10.08
CA ASP A 264 -25.94 14.34 10.92
C ASP A 264 -27.48 14.44 10.95
N ILE A 265 -28.12 13.41 11.50
CA ILE A 265 -29.59 13.31 11.56
C ILE A 265 -30.21 14.52 12.26
N LYS A 266 -29.57 15.03 13.33
CA LYS A 266 -30.10 16.14 14.13
C LYS A 266 -30.21 17.43 13.31
N THR A 267 -29.19 17.77 12.53
CA THR A 267 -29.21 18.97 11.69
C THR A 267 -30.32 18.89 10.65
N TYR A 268 -30.45 17.76 9.93
CA TYR A 268 -31.47 17.61 8.90
C TYR A 268 -32.89 17.47 9.46
N ALA A 269 -33.07 16.88 10.64
CA ALA A 269 -34.36 16.85 11.33
C ALA A 269 -34.82 18.27 11.72
N ARG A 270 -33.90 19.11 12.22
CA ARG A 270 -34.18 20.53 12.53
C ARG A 270 -34.61 21.30 11.28
N ILE A 271 -33.91 21.12 10.16
CA ILE A 271 -34.29 21.71 8.87
C ILE A 271 -35.71 21.29 8.49
N TYR A 272 -36.01 19.99 8.58
CA TYR A 272 -37.34 19.46 8.28
C TYR A 272 -38.44 20.10 9.13
N TYR A 273 -38.23 20.23 10.45
CA TYR A 273 -39.21 20.84 11.36
C TYR A 273 -39.50 22.29 11.00
N ASN A 274 -38.47 23.08 10.66
CA ASN A 274 -38.66 24.45 10.22
C ASN A 274 -39.51 24.53 8.94
N MET A 275 -39.18 23.71 7.94
CA MET A 275 -39.94 23.67 6.68
C MET A 275 -41.39 23.18 6.88
N TRP A 276 -41.59 22.19 7.74
CA TRP A 276 -42.92 21.68 8.07
C TRP A 276 -43.77 22.73 8.78
N GLY A 277 -43.22 23.44 9.77
CA GLY A 277 -43.89 24.52 10.48
C GLY A 277 -44.30 25.67 9.55
N GLN A 278 -43.40 26.09 8.65
CA GLN A 278 -43.72 27.08 7.62
C GLN A 278 -44.89 26.66 6.73
N LYS A 279 -44.94 25.38 6.34
CA LYS A 279 -46.05 24.85 5.53
C LYS A 279 -47.37 24.85 6.31
N GLN A 280 -47.37 24.53 7.60
CA GLN A 280 -48.59 24.59 8.41
C GLN A 280 -49.12 26.01 8.55
N GLN A 281 -48.23 26.99 8.77
CA GLN A 281 -48.61 28.41 8.82
C GLN A 281 -49.17 28.90 7.48
N ALA A 282 -48.62 28.46 6.36
CA ALA A 282 -49.14 28.79 5.04
C ALA A 282 -50.54 28.21 4.79
N LEU A 283 -50.79 26.98 5.27
CA LEU A 283 -52.10 26.33 5.17
C LEU A 283 -53.14 27.01 6.07
N SER A 284 -52.78 27.41 7.30
CA SER A 284 -53.73 28.09 8.19
C SER A 284 -54.15 29.44 7.63
N ARG A 285 -53.23 30.22 7.05
CA ARG A 285 -53.55 31.51 6.40
C ARG A 285 -54.49 31.36 5.20
N ARG A 286 -54.35 30.28 4.41
CA ARG A 286 -55.23 30.03 3.26
C ARG A 286 -56.65 29.65 3.64
N ASN A 287 -56.89 29.15 4.84
CA ASN A 287 -58.22 28.77 5.30
C ASN A 287 -58.99 29.92 5.98
N ILE A 288 -58.35 31.08 6.16
CA ILE A 288 -58.93 32.27 6.81
C ILE A 288 -59.40 33.31 5.77
N ASN A 289 -58.95 33.19 4.52
CA ASN A 289 -59.34 34.04 3.39
C ASN A 289 -60.19 33.25 2.40
#